data_AF-A0A7W9YHS4-F1
#
_entry.id   AF-A0A7W9YHS4-F1
#
_cell.length_a   1.000
_cell.length_b   1.000
_cell.length_c   1.000
_cell.angle_alpha   90.00
_cell.angle_beta   90.00
_cell.angle_gamma   90.00
#
_symmetry.space_group_name_H-M   'P 1'
#
loop_
_entity.id
_entity.type
_entity.pdbx_description
1 polymer ?
#
loop_
_entity_poly.entity_id
_entity_poly.type
_entity_poly.pdbx_seq_one_letter_code
_entity_poly.pdbx_strand_id
1 'polypeptide(L)'
;MHSPHVTWYRPEYQGREDELTYLAQAARDAGVTRAALSNWISRHPNFPKIVMEVDNGAMRPTKWVVRAEFEEFARRQKEKPRGGPRGDDRPRAPRRPSTAVAKDRVAQYTRRIATLTEREEEQAAVLARTRAELRVARTRLEKAQAVLDGDIEH
;
A
#
# COMPACT_ATOMS: atom_id res chain seq x y z
N MET A 1 15.03 -3.48 -9.74
CA MET A 1 14.74 -2.77 -8.47
C MET A 1 14.40 -1.34 -8.82
N HIS A 2 13.16 -0.89 -8.60
CA HIS A 2 12.82 0.53 -8.77
C HIS A 2 13.35 1.28 -7.55
N SER A 3 14.21 2.28 -7.77
CA SER A 3 14.64 3.16 -6.68
C SER A 3 13.43 3.94 -6.14
N PRO A 4 13.30 4.11 -4.82
CA PRO A 4 12.17 4.82 -4.25
C PRO A 4 12.18 6.28 -4.71
N HIS A 5 11.08 6.74 -5.29
CA HIS A 5 10.91 8.14 -5.70
C HIS A 5 10.25 8.92 -4.56
N VAL A 6 10.94 9.94 -4.04
CA VAL A 6 10.44 10.79 -2.96
C VAL A 6 10.02 12.13 -3.51
N THR A 7 8.79 12.54 -3.22
CA THR A 7 8.23 13.85 -3.57
C THR A 7 7.92 14.63 -2.31
N TRP A 8 8.55 15.80 -2.15
CA TRP A 8 8.32 16.71 -1.03
C TRP A 8 7.32 17.80 -1.43
N TYR A 9 6.30 18.00 -0.61
CA TYR A 9 5.31 19.07 -0.76
C TYR A 9 5.52 20.20 0.24
N ARG A 10 6.24 19.94 1.33
CA ARG A 10 6.59 20.89 2.38
C ARG A 10 8.11 20.80 2.63
N PRO A 11 8.92 21.53 1.84
CA PRO A 11 10.38 21.42 1.89
C PRO A 11 10.96 21.86 3.24
N GLU A 12 10.23 22.64 4.04
CA GLU A 12 10.65 23.06 5.37
C GLU A 12 10.81 21.91 6.40
N TYR A 13 10.36 20.69 6.06
CA TYR A 13 10.54 19.48 6.86
C TYR A 13 11.60 18.52 6.30
N GLN A 14 12.30 18.89 5.22
CA GLN A 14 13.39 18.10 4.71
C GLN A 14 14.56 18.10 5.71
N GLY A 15 15.04 16.92 6.11
CA GLY A 15 16.01 16.76 7.20
C GLY A 15 15.42 16.79 8.61
N ARG A 16 14.08 16.79 8.74
CA ARG A 16 13.32 16.70 9.99
C ARG A 16 12.32 15.54 9.92
N GLU A 17 12.73 14.42 9.35
CA GLU A 17 11.89 13.26 9.08
C GLU A 17 11.36 12.61 10.37
N ASP A 18 12.05 12.78 11.48
CA ASP A 18 11.69 12.30 12.82
C ASP A 18 10.40 12.94 13.36
N GLU A 19 10.07 14.15 12.89
CA GLU A 19 8.81 14.85 13.19
C GLU A 19 7.62 14.35 12.35
N LEU A 20 7.88 13.51 11.35
CA LEU A 20 6.87 13.02 10.43
C LEU A 20 6.30 11.67 10.90
N THR A 21 5.11 11.37 10.42
CA THR A 21 4.49 10.05 10.56
C THR A 21 3.77 9.71 9.26
N TYR A 22 3.87 8.45 8.84
CA TYR A 22 3.11 7.98 7.69
C TYR A 22 1.66 7.71 8.09
N LEU A 23 0.72 7.98 7.18
CA LEU A 23 -0.72 7.94 7.46
C LEU A 23 -1.20 6.62 8.09
N ALA A 24 -0.63 5.49 7.68
CA ALA A 24 -1.03 4.20 8.25
C ALA A 24 -0.58 4.00 9.70
N GLN A 25 0.55 4.59 10.12
CA GLN A 25 0.95 4.61 11.53
C GLN A 25 0.11 5.60 12.31
N ALA A 26 -0.07 6.81 11.78
CA ALA A 26 -0.93 7.84 12.35
C ALA A 26 -2.35 7.31 12.67
N ALA A 27 -2.93 6.49 11.78
CA ALA A 27 -4.22 5.84 12.02
C ALA A 27 -4.19 4.92 13.25
N ARG A 28 -3.14 4.11 13.40
CA ARG A 28 -2.96 3.19 14.53
C ARG A 28 -2.81 3.98 15.83
N ASP A 29 -1.96 5.00 15.84
CA ASP A 29 -1.69 5.84 17.01
C ASP A 29 -2.96 6.58 17.45
N ALA A 30 -3.77 7.05 16.50
CA ALA A 30 -5.06 7.67 16.79
C ALA A 30 -6.16 6.67 17.20
N GLY A 31 -5.95 5.36 17.04
CA GLY A 31 -6.96 4.32 17.32
C GLY A 31 -8.11 4.30 16.32
N VAL A 32 -7.85 4.64 15.05
CA VAL A 32 -8.87 4.70 13.99
C VAL A 32 -8.54 3.77 12.82
N THR A 33 -9.57 3.31 12.12
CA THR A 33 -9.37 2.48 10.93
C THR A 33 -8.83 3.31 9.76
N ARG A 34 -8.14 2.67 8.81
CA ARG A 34 -7.70 3.33 7.57
C ARG A 34 -8.86 3.95 6.77
N ALA A 35 -10.04 3.34 6.82
CA ALA A 35 -11.24 3.89 6.19
C ALA A 35 -11.73 5.16 6.90
N ALA A 36 -11.70 5.20 8.24
CA ALA A 36 -12.01 6.41 9.00
C ALA A 36 -11.02 7.53 8.70
N LEU A 37 -9.72 7.21 8.62
CA LEU A 37 -8.69 8.18 8.21
C LEU A 37 -8.92 8.70 6.79
N SER A 38 -9.24 7.83 5.83
CA SER A 38 -9.60 8.24 4.47
C SER A 38 -10.81 9.18 4.45
N ASN A 39 -11.82 8.90 5.29
CA ASN A 39 -12.96 9.79 5.44
C ASN A 39 -12.53 11.14 6.03
N TRP A 40 -11.64 11.16 7.02
CA TRP A 40 -11.13 12.40 7.57
C TRP A 40 -10.44 13.26 6.53
N ILE A 41 -9.53 12.68 5.75
CA ILE A 41 -8.82 13.37 4.66
C ILE A 41 -9.81 13.98 3.67
N SER A 42 -10.86 13.23 3.29
CA SER A 42 -11.85 13.70 2.30
C SER A 42 -12.85 14.73 2.82
N ARG A 43 -13.19 14.69 4.13
CA ARG A 43 -14.30 15.48 4.71
C ARG A 43 -13.86 16.67 5.53
N HIS A 44 -12.59 16.73 5.91
CA HIS A 44 -12.07 17.78 6.79
C HIS A 44 -11.02 18.60 6.04
N PRO A 45 -11.35 19.83 5.61
CA PRO A 45 -10.39 20.69 4.92
C PRO A 45 -9.22 21.12 5.82
N ASN A 46 -9.40 21.03 7.14
CA ASN A 46 -8.36 21.28 8.14
C ASN A 46 -7.54 20.02 8.49
N PHE A 47 -7.65 18.95 7.70
CA PHE A 47 -6.76 17.80 7.86
C PHE A 47 -5.29 18.22 7.61
N PRO A 48 -4.31 17.69 8.36
CA PRO A 48 -2.90 18.01 8.17
C PRO A 48 -2.44 17.81 6.72
N LYS A 49 -1.69 18.78 6.21
CA LYS A 49 -1.19 18.71 4.83
C LYS A 49 -0.16 17.60 4.70
N ILE A 50 -0.20 16.90 3.56
CA ILE A 50 0.82 15.90 3.21
C ILE A 50 2.15 16.63 3.06
N VAL A 51 3.18 16.11 3.75
CA VAL A 51 4.54 16.65 3.75
C VAL A 51 5.38 16.00 2.65
N MET A 52 5.34 14.67 2.58
CA MET A 52 6.04 13.91 1.55
C MET A 52 5.27 12.68 1.11
N GLU A 53 5.50 12.28 -0.14
CA GLU A 53 5.08 11.01 -0.71
C GLU A 53 6.29 10.18 -1.11
N VAL A 54 6.28 8.91 -0.72
CA VAL A 54 7.33 7.95 -1.07
C VAL A 54 6.71 6.86 -1.94
N ASP A 55 7.08 6.83 -3.21
CA ASP A 55 6.72 5.76 -4.13
C ASP A 55 7.79 4.65 -4.07
N ASN A 56 7.39 3.50 -3.53
CA ASN A 56 8.24 2.32 -3.40
C ASN A 56 7.91 1.23 -4.45
N GLY A 57 7.23 1.58 -5.55
CA GLY A 57 6.71 0.60 -6.52
C GLY A 57 5.51 -0.20 -5.99
N ALA A 58 4.90 0.28 -4.90
CA ALA A 58 3.65 -0.26 -4.38
C ALA A 58 2.45 0.29 -5.16
N MET A 59 1.29 -0.37 -5.07
CA MET A 59 0.06 0.08 -5.75
C MET A 59 -0.37 1.51 -5.38
N ARG A 60 0.07 2.02 -4.22
CA ARG A 60 -0.15 3.41 -3.78
C ARG A 60 1.09 3.95 -3.05
N PRO A 61 1.46 5.22 -3.28
CA PRO A 61 2.56 5.86 -2.57
C PRO A 61 2.25 6.01 -1.08
N THR A 62 3.31 5.95 -0.27
CA THR A 62 3.22 6.17 1.18
C THR A 62 3.20 7.67 1.44
N LYS A 63 2.11 8.17 2.01
CA LYS A 63 1.93 9.59 2.36
C LYS A 63 2.33 9.83 3.81
N TRP A 64 3.04 10.93 4.04
CA TRP A 64 3.51 11.38 5.34
C TRP A 64 2.92 12.73 5.70
N VAL A 65 2.70 12.94 6.99
CA VAL A 65 2.18 14.18 7.58
C VAL A 65 3.03 14.56 8.80
N VAL A 66 2.97 15.82 9.21
CA VAL A 66 3.58 16.27 10.47
C VAL A 66 2.85 15.59 11.63
N ARG A 67 3.60 14.91 12.50
CA ARG A 67 3.04 14.15 13.62
C ARG A 67 2.24 15.03 14.57
N ALA A 68 2.80 16.16 14.98
CA ALA A 68 2.16 17.10 15.89
C ALA A 68 0.84 17.66 15.35
N GLU A 69 0.80 18.07 14.08
CA GLU A 69 -0.44 18.56 13.43
C GLU A 69 -1.52 17.46 13.41
N PHE A 70 -1.11 16.22 13.15
CA PHE A 70 -2.03 15.09 13.13
C PHE A 70 -2.58 14.75 14.51
N GLU A 71 -1.74 14.72 15.54
CA GLU A 71 -2.16 14.46 16.92
C GLU A 71 -3.15 15.51 17.40
N GLU A 72 -2.88 16.79 17.12
CA GLU A 72 -3.78 17.88 17.45
C GLU A 72 -5.12 17.74 16.72
N PHE A 73 -5.10 17.43 15.42
CA PHE A 73 -6.29 17.16 14.64
C PHE A 73 -7.08 15.98 15.21
N ALA A 74 -6.42 14.85 15.49
CA ALA A 74 -7.04 13.64 16.01
C ALA A 74 -7.67 13.88 17.38
N ARG A 75 -7.00 14.64 18.27
CA ARG A 75 -7.54 15.07 19.56
C ARG A 75 -8.83 15.86 19.37
N ARG A 76 -8.82 16.89 18.51
CA ARG A 76 -10.03 17.68 18.19
C ARG A 76 -11.17 16.84 17.63
N GLN A 77 -10.88 15.83 16.82
CA GLN A 77 -11.91 14.93 16.30
C GLN A 77 -12.51 14.02 17.37
N LYS A 78 -11.73 13.62 18.39
CA LYS A 78 -12.20 12.82 19.53
C LYS A 78 -13.05 13.63 20.50
N GLU A 79 -12.74 14.92 20.67
CA GLU A 79 -13.47 15.84 21.54
C GLU A 79 -14.82 16.30 20.96
N LYS A 80 -15.03 16.13 19.65
CA LYS A 80 -16.31 16.47 19.03
C LYS A 80 -17.43 15.62 19.63
N PRO A 81 -18.56 16.24 20.06
CA PRO A 81 -19.70 15.50 20.58
C PRO A 81 -20.15 14.47 19.54
N ARG A 82 -20.10 13.20 19.92
CA ARG A 82 -20.57 12.06 19.12
C ARG A 82 -22.09 12.11 19.07
N GLY A 83 -22.65 12.94 18.18
CA GLY A 83 -24.10 13.09 18.07
C GLY A 83 -24.62 14.45 17.63
N GLY A 84 -23.78 15.34 17.07
CA GLY A 84 -24.31 16.52 16.38
C GLY A 84 -25.36 16.11 15.34
N PRO A 85 -26.42 16.91 15.12
CA PRO A 85 -27.59 16.51 14.34
C PRO A 85 -27.12 15.83 13.06
N ARG A 86 -27.44 14.54 12.92
CA ARG A 86 -27.33 13.86 11.63
C ARG A 86 -28.08 14.79 10.69
N GLY A 87 -27.40 15.33 9.69
CA GLY A 87 -27.97 16.35 8.80
C GLY A 87 -29.17 15.78 8.05
N ASP A 88 -30.33 15.76 8.71
CA ASP A 88 -31.63 15.38 8.17
C ASP A 88 -32.06 16.39 7.10
N ASP A 89 -31.50 17.60 7.13
CA ASP A 89 -31.75 18.64 6.13
C ASP A 89 -30.83 18.58 4.90
N ARG A 90 -29.87 17.63 4.83
CA ARG A 90 -29.16 17.40 3.57
C ARG A 90 -29.99 16.45 2.72
N PRO A 91 -30.43 16.84 1.51
CA PRO A 91 -31.17 15.94 0.63
C PRO A 91 -30.34 14.67 0.44
N ARG A 92 -30.89 13.56 0.91
CA ARG A 92 -30.27 12.25 0.81
C ARG A 92 -30.08 11.97 -0.66
N ALA A 93 -28.83 11.91 -1.12
CA ALA A 93 -28.54 11.60 -2.51
C ALA A 93 -29.32 10.34 -2.91
N PRO A 94 -29.95 10.34 -4.11
CA PRO A 94 -30.78 9.22 -4.54
C PRO A 94 -29.96 7.94 -4.45
N ARG A 95 -30.49 6.96 -3.71
CA ARG A 95 -29.83 5.65 -3.57
C ARG A 95 -29.69 5.06 -4.97
N ARG A 96 -28.46 4.77 -5.37
CA ARG A 96 -28.21 4.03 -6.61
C ARG A 96 -28.99 2.70 -6.57
N PRO A 97 -29.66 2.30 -7.68
CA PRO A 97 -30.30 1.01 -7.78
C PRO A 97 -29.30 -0.11 -7.47
N SER A 98 -29.74 -1.13 -6.73
CA SER A 98 -28.90 -2.29 -6.37
C SER A 98 -28.29 -2.96 -7.60
N THR A 99 -29.02 -2.97 -8.72
CA THR A 99 -28.60 -3.51 -10.03
C THR A 99 -27.40 -2.76 -10.62
N ALA A 100 -27.37 -1.43 -10.50
CA ALA A 100 -26.23 -0.63 -10.96
C ALA A 100 -24.97 -0.92 -10.13
N VAL A 101 -25.13 -1.05 -8.81
CA VAL A 101 -24.02 -1.42 -7.91
C VAL A 101 -23.52 -2.84 -8.20
N ALA A 102 -24.42 -3.79 -8.46
CA ALA A 102 -24.06 -5.15 -8.82
C ALA A 102 -23.28 -5.21 -10.14
N LYS A 103 -23.72 -4.46 -11.17
CA LYS A 103 -23.03 -4.36 -12.46
C LYS A 103 -21.60 -3.80 -12.31
N ASP A 104 -21.44 -2.73 -11.53
CA ASP A 104 -20.12 -2.15 -11.25
C ASP A 104 -19.19 -3.16 -10.55
N ARG A 105 -19.73 -3.94 -9.60
CA ARG A 105 -18.99 -5.01 -8.91
C ARG A 105 -18.57 -6.13 -9.86
N VAL A 106 -19.47 -6.60 -10.73
CA VAL A 106 -19.13 -7.61 -11.74
C VAL A 106 -17.98 -7.12 -12.61
N ALA A 107 -18.08 -5.91 -13.18
CA ALA A 107 -17.02 -5.35 -14.01
C ALA A 107 -15.69 -5.19 -13.26
N GLN A 108 -15.74 -4.78 -11.99
CA GLN A 108 -14.56 -4.69 -11.14
C GLN A 108 -13.90 -6.06 -10.91
N TYR A 109 -14.68 -7.07 -10.54
CA TYR A 109 -14.14 -8.40 -10.27
C TYR A 109 -13.65 -9.09 -11.54
N THR A 110 -14.31 -8.92 -12.68
CA THR A 110 -13.82 -9.42 -13.97
C THR A 110 -12.43 -8.85 -14.30
N ARG A 111 -12.25 -7.53 -14.18
CA ARG A 111 -10.92 -6.91 -14.36
C ARG A 111 -9.91 -7.46 -13.37
N ARG A 112 -10.32 -7.65 -12.11
CA ARG A 112 -9.42 -8.16 -11.08
C ARG A 112 -8.98 -9.59 -11.35
N ILE A 113 -9.89 -10.44 -11.82
CA ILE A 113 -9.58 -11.82 -12.21
C ILE A 113 -8.57 -11.80 -13.36
N ALA A 114 -8.83 -11.05 -14.43
CA ALA A 114 -7.92 -10.97 -15.58
C ALA A 114 -6.49 -10.57 -15.17
N THR A 115 -6.34 -9.52 -14.36
CA THR A 115 -5.01 -9.10 -13.86
C THR A 115 -4.35 -10.14 -12.96
N LEU A 116 -5.12 -10.89 -12.17
CA LEU A 116 -4.55 -11.93 -11.30
C LEU A 116 -4.11 -13.14 -12.11
N THR A 117 -4.86 -13.54 -13.13
CA THR A 117 -4.51 -14.62 -14.06
C THR A 117 -3.23 -14.30 -14.82
N GLU A 118 -3.11 -13.10 -15.38
CA GLU A 118 -1.88 -12.67 -16.07
C GLU A 118 -0.65 -12.77 -15.15
N ARG A 119 -0.77 -12.31 -13.90
CA ARG A 119 0.31 -12.41 -12.90
C ARG A 119 0.64 -13.85 -12.54
N GLU A 120 -0.36 -14.72 -12.47
CA GLU A 120 -0.16 -16.14 -12.18
C GLU A 120 0.63 -16.81 -13.31
N GLU A 121 0.31 -16.51 -14.57
CA GLU A 121 1.02 -16.99 -15.75
C GLU A 121 2.47 -16.49 -15.79
N GLU A 122 2.70 -15.19 -15.54
CA GLU A 122 4.04 -14.61 -15.45
C GLU A 122 4.88 -15.29 -14.36
N GLN A 123 4.30 -15.48 -13.17
CA GLN A 123 4.98 -16.14 -12.06
C GLN A 123 5.29 -17.61 -12.36
N ALA A 124 4.37 -18.32 -13.02
CA ALA A 124 4.59 -19.70 -13.43
C ALA A 124 5.77 -19.82 -14.42
N ALA A 125 5.87 -18.90 -15.39
CA ALA A 125 6.96 -18.86 -16.35
C ALA A 125 8.31 -18.58 -15.65
N VAL A 126 8.35 -17.61 -14.75
CA VAL A 126 9.55 -17.31 -13.95
C VAL A 126 9.97 -18.52 -13.11
N LEU A 127 9.02 -19.15 -12.43
CA LEU A 127 9.29 -20.34 -11.59
C LEU A 127 9.82 -21.51 -12.42
N ALA A 128 9.26 -21.74 -13.62
CA ALA A 128 9.74 -22.77 -14.53
C ALA A 128 11.20 -22.54 -14.95
N ARG A 129 11.56 -21.29 -15.28
CA ARG A 129 12.94 -20.91 -15.60
C ARG A 129 13.88 -21.13 -14.42
N THR A 130 13.52 -20.64 -13.23
CA THR A 130 14.35 -20.82 -12.02
C THR A 130 14.56 -22.30 -11.70
N ARG A 131 13.54 -23.15 -11.86
CA ARG A 131 13.67 -24.60 -11.67
C ARG A 131 14.60 -25.24 -12.69
N ALA A 132 14.59 -24.77 -13.94
CA ALA A 132 15.52 -25.24 -14.96
C ALA A 132 16.98 -24.88 -14.61
N GLU A 133 17.22 -23.63 -14.22
CA GLU A 133 18.54 -23.15 -13.79
C GLU A 133 19.05 -23.93 -12.57
N LEU A 134 18.18 -24.20 -11.58
CA LEU A 134 18.53 -25.00 -10.42
C LEU A 134 18.96 -26.43 -10.78
N ARG A 135 18.26 -27.08 -11.72
CA ARG A 135 18.64 -28.43 -12.20
C ARG A 135 20.03 -28.43 -12.85
N VAL A 136 20.31 -27.44 -13.70
CA VAL A 136 21.61 -27.30 -14.36
C VAL A 136 22.71 -27.07 -13.31
N ALA A 137 22.47 -26.19 -12.35
CA ALA A 137 23.42 -25.92 -11.28
C ALA A 137 23.74 -27.16 -10.44
N ARG A 138 22.72 -27.96 -10.07
CA ARG A 138 22.89 -29.23 -9.35
C ARG A 138 23.73 -30.23 -10.14
N THR A 139 23.43 -30.41 -11.42
CA THR A 139 24.20 -31.32 -12.29
C THR A 139 25.67 -30.89 -12.40
N ARG A 140 25.93 -29.58 -12.47
CA ARG A 140 27.30 -29.05 -12.50
C ARG A 140 28.03 -29.27 -11.17
N LEU A 141 27.33 -29.09 -10.05
CA LEU A 141 27.89 -29.35 -8.72
C LEU A 141 28.28 -30.81 -8.57
N GLU A 142 27.39 -31.75 -8.92
CA GLU A 142 27.65 -33.19 -8.87
C GLU A 142 28.88 -33.58 -9.71
N LYS A 143 29.00 -33.02 -10.93
CA LYS A 143 30.18 -33.24 -11.79
C LYS A 143 31.46 -32.69 -11.18
N ALA A 144 31.41 -31.48 -10.61
CA ALA A 144 32.58 -30.86 -9.98
C ALA A 144 33.03 -31.65 -8.73
N GLN A 145 32.08 -32.17 -7.95
CA GLN A 145 32.36 -33.05 -6.81
C GLN A 145 33.04 -34.34 -7.27
N ALA A 146 32.52 -35.00 -8.31
CA ALA A 146 33.14 -36.22 -8.84
C ALA A 146 34.57 -36.01 -9.35
N VAL A 147 34.90 -34.84 -9.91
CA VAL A 147 36.27 -34.50 -10.31
C VAL A 147 37.16 -34.34 -9.08
N LEU A 148 36.71 -33.59 -8.06
CA LEU A 148 37.47 -33.40 -6.82
C LEU A 148 37.73 -34.73 -6.11
N ASP A 149 36.75 -35.62 -6.04
CA ASP A 149 36.89 -36.92 -5.38
C ASP A 149 37.85 -37.84 -6.15
N GLY A 150 37.81 -37.80 -7.50
CA GLY A 150 38.74 -38.54 -8.35
C GLY A 150 40.19 -38.04 -8.30
N ASP A 151 40.39 -36.75 -8.07
CA ASP A 151 41.72 -36.13 -7.90
C ASP A 151 42.34 -36.40 -6.51
N ILE A 152 41.56 -36.89 -5.53
CA ILE A 152 42.01 -37.20 -4.16
C ILE A 152 42.49 -38.65 -4.01
N GLU A 153 42.10 -39.57 -4.92
CA GLU A 153 42.47 -40.99 -4.87
C GLU A 153 43.79 -41.34 -5.61
N HIS A 154 44.50 -40.34 -6.16
CA HIS A 154 45.82 -40.49 -6.81
C HIS A 154 46.95 -39.82 -6.03
#